data_AF-A0A2Z4GIW7-F1
#
_entry.id   AF-A0A2Z4GIW7-F1
#
_cell.length_a   1.000
_cell.length_b   1.000
_cell.length_c   1.000
_cell.angle_alpha   90.00
_cell.angle_beta   90.00
_cell.angle_gamma   90.00
#
_symmetry.space_group_name_H-M   'P 1'
#
loop_
_entity.id
_entity.type
_entity.pdbx_description
1 polymer ?
#
loop_
_entity_poly.entity_id
_entity_poly.type
_entity_poly.pdbx_seq_one_letter_code
_entity_poly.pdbx_strand_id
1 'polypeptide(L)'
;NIVHTQGWAHCHSAATDSSPIVKALMDELYGYFTSMKLPGKLRVSLACCINMCGAVHCSDLAIVGVHTKIPKVNHEKVAAICEIPTVMASCPTGAIRRHPDKDVKSVVIREDLCMYCGNCYT
;
A
#
# COMPACT_ATOMS: atom_id res chain seq x y z
N ASN A 1 -1.90 16.97 14.78
CA ASN A 1 -2.13 15.51 14.88
C ASN A 1 -2.13 14.93 13.48
N ILE A 2 -1.75 13.66 13.35
CA ILE A 2 -1.48 12.99 12.06
C ILE A 2 -2.62 12.02 11.76
N VAL A 3 -3.31 12.20 10.63
CA VAL A 3 -4.29 11.22 10.15
C VAL A 3 -3.52 9.99 9.69
N HIS A 4 -3.86 8.81 10.22
CA HIS A 4 -3.15 7.59 9.89
C HIS A 4 -4.08 6.38 9.82
N THR A 5 -3.50 5.26 9.41
CA THR A 5 -4.19 4.00 9.07
C THR A 5 -3.84 2.90 10.06
N GLN A 6 -4.31 1.68 9.80
CA GLN A 6 -4.12 0.54 10.69
C GLN A 6 -2.66 0.07 10.83
N GLY A 7 -1.86 0.11 9.75
CA GLY A 7 -0.51 -0.45 9.79
C GLY A 7 -0.48 -1.94 10.09
N TRP A 8 0.57 -2.39 10.77
CA TRP A 8 0.77 -3.80 11.13
C TRP A 8 -0.14 -4.25 12.28
N ALA A 9 -0.81 -3.33 12.96
CA ALA A 9 -1.76 -3.68 14.01
C ALA A 9 -2.96 -4.47 13.47
N HIS A 10 -3.33 -4.29 12.19
CA HIS A 10 -4.54 -4.95 11.67
C HIS A 10 -4.61 -5.16 10.15
N CYS A 11 -3.82 -4.46 9.33
CA CYS A 11 -3.96 -4.54 7.87
C CYS A 11 -3.05 -5.60 7.26
N HIS A 12 -3.62 -6.48 6.42
CA HIS A 12 -2.89 -7.54 5.73
C HIS A 12 -2.11 -7.05 4.50
N SER A 13 -2.45 -5.90 3.93
CA SER A 13 -1.78 -5.29 2.76
C SER A 13 -0.83 -4.14 3.15
N ALA A 14 -0.51 -3.98 4.43
CA ALA A 14 0.39 -2.94 4.90
C ALA A 14 1.84 -3.18 4.43
N ALA A 15 2.44 -2.16 3.82
CA ALA A 15 3.86 -2.12 3.49
C ALA A 15 4.72 -1.55 4.64
N THR A 16 4.11 -0.81 5.56
CA THR A 16 4.74 -0.23 6.75
C THR A 16 3.74 -0.16 7.90
N ASP A 17 4.25 0.00 9.13
CA ASP A 17 3.40 0.31 10.27
C ASP A 17 2.92 1.77 10.27
N SER A 18 1.89 2.05 11.05
CA SER A 18 1.29 3.38 11.16
C SER A 18 1.46 3.97 12.56
N SER A 19 0.95 3.31 13.60
CA SER A 19 0.89 3.88 14.95
C SER A 19 2.27 4.24 15.54
N PRO A 20 3.31 3.37 15.44
CA PRO A 20 4.63 3.73 15.95
C PRO A 20 5.30 4.86 15.18
N ILE A 21 5.10 4.94 13.86
CA ILE A 21 5.65 6.02 13.04
C ILE A 21 5.00 7.35 13.41
N VAL A 22 3.67 7.36 13.58
CA VAL A 22 2.95 8.55 14.04
C VAL A 22 3.41 8.97 15.43
N LYS A 23 3.62 8.03 16.34
CA LYS A 23 4.16 8.31 17.68
C LYS A 23 5.54 8.96 17.58
N ALA A 24 6.48 8.36 16.84
CA ALA A 24 7.81 8.92 16.65
C ALA A 24 7.80 10.33 16.04
N LEU A 25 6.96 10.56 15.01
CA LEU A 25 6.82 11.88 14.40
C LEU A 25 6.19 12.91 15.34
N MET A 26 5.17 12.52 16.09
CA MET A 26 4.50 13.43 17.02
C MET A 26 5.39 13.80 18.22
N ASP A 27 6.32 12.92 18.61
CA ASP A 27 7.29 13.22 19.67
C ASP A 27 8.28 14.30 19.21
N GLU A 28 8.85 14.17 18.01
CA GLU A 28 9.74 15.19 17.44
C GLU A 28 9.01 16.50 17.11
N LEU A 29 7.76 16.41 16.63
CA LEU A 29 6.96 17.57 16.26
C LEU A 29 6.19 18.19 17.43
N TYR A 30 6.32 17.68 18.66
CA TYR A 30 5.54 18.12 19.80
C TYR A 30 5.70 19.62 20.09
N GLY A 31 6.91 20.17 19.90
CA GLY A 31 7.18 21.59 20.06
C GLY A 31 6.40 22.47 19.06
N TYR A 32 6.14 21.98 17.85
CA TYR A 32 5.27 22.65 16.87
C TYR A 32 3.79 22.41 17.14
N PHE A 33 3.43 21.27 17.74
CA PHE A 33 2.04 20.96 18.06
C PHE A 33 1.45 21.86 19.15
N THR A 34 2.28 22.26 20.12
CA THR A 34 1.90 23.13 21.25
C THR A 34 2.15 24.62 21.01
N SER A 35 2.60 25.00 19.81
CA SER A 35 2.90 26.40 19.47
C SER A 35 2.37 26.79 18.08
N MET A 36 2.46 28.08 17.73
CA MET A 36 2.08 28.61 16.41
C MET A 36 3.27 29.29 15.73
N LYS A 37 4.36 28.52 15.53
CA LYS A 37 5.60 29.01 14.92
C LYS A 37 5.66 28.86 13.40
N LEU A 38 4.74 28.09 12.81
CA LEU A 38 4.71 27.84 11.37
C LEU A 38 3.96 28.97 10.64
N PRO A 39 4.33 29.30 9.39
CA PRO A 39 3.67 30.34 8.60
C PRO A 39 2.22 29.98 8.22
N GLY A 40 1.84 28.71 8.33
CA GLY A 40 0.51 28.20 8.05
C GLY A 40 0.27 26.86 8.73
N LYS A 41 -0.98 26.39 8.67
CA LYS A 41 -1.37 25.11 9.26
C LYS A 41 -0.82 23.96 8.42
N LEU A 42 0.13 23.20 8.98
CA LEU A 42 0.67 22.00 8.35
C LEU A 42 -0.21 20.77 8.66
N ARG A 43 -0.66 20.08 7.62
CA ARG A 43 -1.36 18.80 7.69
C ARG A 43 -0.41 17.67 7.29
N VAL A 44 -0.22 16.75 8.21
CA VAL A 44 0.59 15.55 7.99
C VAL A 44 -0.34 14.34 8.03
N SER A 45 -0.18 13.42 7.07
CA SER A 45 -0.92 12.15 7.05
C SER A 45 -0.02 10.97 6.65
N LEU A 46 -0.39 9.78 7.11
CA LEU A 46 0.33 8.54 6.85
C LEU A 46 -0.59 7.40 6.41
N ALA A 47 -0.26 6.72 5.32
CA ALA A 47 -0.92 5.49 4.89
C ALA A 47 0.06 4.33 4.87
N CYS A 48 -0.38 3.18 5.40
CA CYS A 48 0.44 1.97 5.48
C CYS A 48 0.67 1.31 4.11
N CYS A 49 -0.12 1.64 3.09
CA CYS A 49 0.04 1.18 1.71
C CYS A 49 -0.53 2.21 0.72
N ILE A 50 -0.37 1.93 -0.57
CA ILE A 50 -0.82 2.79 -1.68
C ILE A 50 -2.33 2.83 -1.90
N ASN A 51 -3.13 2.07 -1.13
CA ASN A 51 -4.57 2.32 -1.05
C ASN A 51 -4.86 3.67 -0.38
N MET A 52 -3.86 4.28 0.26
CA MET A 52 -3.87 5.68 0.73
C MET A 52 -5.08 6.02 1.60
N CYS A 53 -5.57 5.06 2.40
CA CYS A 53 -6.74 5.28 3.26
C CYS A 53 -6.55 6.52 4.14
N GLY A 54 -7.50 7.44 4.12
CA GLY A 54 -7.42 8.72 4.83
C GLY A 54 -7.08 9.89 3.90
N ALA A 55 -6.23 10.81 4.37
CA ALA A 55 -6.02 12.13 3.76
C ALA A 55 -4.63 12.31 3.12
N VAL A 56 -3.90 11.21 2.88
CA VAL A 56 -2.52 11.25 2.38
C VAL A 56 -2.41 11.97 1.02
N HIS A 57 -3.37 11.76 0.13
CA HIS A 57 -3.37 12.35 -1.22
C HIS A 57 -3.65 13.87 -1.24
N CYS A 58 -4.01 14.47 -0.10
CA CYS A 58 -4.36 15.89 0.01
C CYS A 58 -3.73 16.56 1.25
N SER A 59 -2.64 16.00 1.78
CA SER A 59 -1.90 16.55 2.91
C SER A 59 -0.69 17.36 2.47
N ASP A 60 -0.30 18.36 3.25
CA ASP A 60 0.90 19.16 2.99
C ASP A 60 2.18 18.31 3.07
N LEU A 61 2.18 17.32 3.98
CA LEU A 61 3.22 16.29 4.07
C LEU A 61 2.56 14.90 4.16
N ALA A 62 2.96 14.02 3.26
CA ALA A 62 2.38 12.69 3.11
C ALA A 62 3.45 11.60 3.25
N ILE A 63 3.14 10.57 4.02
CA ILE A 63 3.99 9.37 4.17
C ILE A 63 3.19 8.17 3.67
N VAL A 64 3.78 7.41 2.75
CA VAL A 64 3.12 6.26 2.13
C VAL A 64 4.04 5.06 2.14
N GLY A 65 3.57 3.95 2.71
CA GLY A 65 4.22 2.65 2.56
C GLY A 65 4.12 2.17 1.11
N VAL A 66 5.26 1.79 0.53
CA VAL A 66 5.34 1.23 -0.83
C VAL A 66 6.11 -0.09 -0.80
N HIS A 67 5.67 -1.04 -1.61
CA HIS A 67 6.46 -2.25 -1.87
C HIS A 67 7.48 -1.97 -2.98
N THR A 68 8.56 -2.74 -3.00
CA THR A 68 9.64 -2.64 -3.99
C THR A 68 9.96 -3.98 -4.64
N LYS A 69 9.09 -4.97 -4.45
CA LYS A 69 9.26 -6.35 -4.93
C LYS A 69 7.98 -6.85 -5.57
N ILE A 70 8.16 -7.70 -6.57
CA ILE A 70 7.07 -8.34 -7.31
C ILE A 70 6.34 -9.32 -6.38
N PRO A 71 5.00 -9.36 -6.42
CA PRO A 71 4.23 -10.38 -5.69
C PRO A 71 4.64 -11.79 -6.12
N LYS A 72 4.90 -12.66 -5.15
CA LYS A 72 5.16 -14.07 -5.43
C LYS A 72 3.83 -14.79 -5.68
N VAL A 73 3.70 -15.44 -6.84
CA VAL A 73 2.50 -16.20 -7.18
C VAL A 73 2.57 -17.58 -6.54
N ASN A 74 1.54 -17.94 -5.77
CA ASN A 74 1.37 -19.31 -5.29
C ASN A 74 0.46 -20.08 -6.27
N HIS A 75 1.06 -20.78 -7.23
CA HIS A 75 0.34 -21.45 -8.30
C HIS A 75 -0.64 -22.53 -7.82
N GLU A 76 -0.36 -23.16 -6.67
CA GLU A 76 -1.23 -24.21 -6.08
C GLU A 76 -2.53 -23.64 -5.52
N LYS A 77 -2.50 -22.41 -4.99
CA LYS A 77 -3.64 -21.82 -4.28
C LYS A 77 -4.46 -20.84 -5.12
N VAL A 78 -3.86 -20.17 -6.10
CA VAL A 78 -4.52 -19.12 -6.90
C VAL A 78 -5.83 -19.60 -7.51
N ALA A 79 -5.88 -20.83 -8.05
CA ALA A 79 -7.10 -21.37 -8.64
C ALA A 79 -8.23 -21.60 -7.61
N ALA A 80 -7.88 -21.88 -6.35
CA ALA A 80 -8.81 -22.24 -5.31
C ALA A 80 -9.34 -21.04 -4.53
N ILE A 81 -8.54 -19.98 -4.36
CA ILE A 81 -8.88 -18.83 -3.51
C ILE A 81 -9.13 -17.53 -4.29
N CYS A 82 -8.74 -17.45 -5.57
CA CYS A 82 -8.85 -16.24 -6.36
C CYS A 82 -9.72 -16.45 -7.60
N GLU A 83 -10.43 -15.39 -7.99
CA GLU A 83 -11.06 -15.30 -9.30
C GLU A 83 -10.08 -14.69 -10.32
N ILE A 84 -9.52 -15.51 -11.21
CA ILE A 84 -8.44 -15.10 -12.12
C ILE A 84 -8.75 -13.83 -12.95
N PRO A 85 -9.96 -13.66 -13.55
CA PRO A 85 -10.30 -12.44 -14.27
C PRO A 85 -10.20 -11.18 -13.41
N THR A 86 -10.66 -11.25 -12.16
CA THR A 86 -10.60 -10.14 -11.20
C THR A 86 -9.17 -9.81 -10.79
N VAL A 87 -8.34 -10.83 -10.55
CA VAL A 87 -6.90 -10.62 -10.27
C VAL A 87 -6.22 -9.94 -11.46
N MET A 88 -6.51 -10.35 -12.70
CA MET A 88 -5.95 -9.71 -13.88
C MET A 88 -6.43 -8.26 -14.04
N ALA A 89 -7.74 -8.01 -13.85
CA ALA A 89 -8.34 -6.68 -13.97
C ALA A 89 -7.87 -5.71 -12.88
N SER A 90 -7.45 -6.20 -11.71
CA SER A 90 -6.91 -5.38 -10.63
C SER A 90 -5.60 -4.67 -10.98
N CYS A 91 -4.88 -5.11 -12.01
CA CYS A 91 -3.57 -4.56 -12.35
C CYS A 91 -3.70 -3.32 -13.24
N PRO A 92 -3.38 -2.11 -12.75
CA PRO A 92 -3.53 -0.89 -13.54
C PRO A 92 -2.50 -0.77 -14.68
N THR A 93 -1.39 -1.51 -14.63
CA THR A 93 -0.37 -1.53 -15.69
C THR A 93 -0.51 -2.73 -16.65
N GLY A 94 -1.50 -3.61 -16.45
CA GLY A 94 -1.68 -4.79 -17.29
C GLY A 94 -0.53 -5.81 -17.20
N ALA A 95 0.23 -5.81 -16.10
CA ALA A 95 1.36 -6.70 -15.88
C ALA A 95 0.95 -8.18 -15.68
N ILE A 96 -0.30 -8.45 -15.29
CA ILE A 96 -0.77 -9.79 -14.92
C ILE A 96 -1.46 -10.46 -16.10
N ARG A 97 -1.06 -11.69 -16.42
CA ARG A 97 -1.65 -12.50 -17.50
C ARG A 97 -1.91 -13.92 -17.02
N ARG A 98 -2.76 -14.66 -17.74
CA ARG A 98 -2.93 -16.10 -17.50
C ARG A 98 -1.59 -16.81 -17.67
N HIS A 99 -1.40 -17.89 -16.91
CA HIS A 99 -0.25 -18.75 -17.07
C HIS A 99 -0.17 -19.28 -18.52
N PRO A 100 1.01 -19.31 -19.15
CA PRO A 100 1.16 -19.73 -20.55
C PRO A 100 0.81 -21.21 -20.75
N ASP A 101 1.09 -22.04 -19.73
CA ASP A 101 0.61 -23.42 -19.69
C ASP A 101 -0.89 -23.45 -19.37
N LYS A 102 -1.67 -24.11 -20.25
CA LYS A 102 -3.13 -24.22 -20.16
C LYS A 102 -3.58 -25.17 -19.06
N ASP A 103 -2.73 -26.12 -18.66
CA ASP A 103 -3.06 -27.09 -17.61
C ASP A 103 -2.89 -26.47 -16.22
N VAL A 104 -2.08 -25.41 -16.11
CA VAL A 104 -1.87 -24.65 -14.89
C VAL A 104 -2.89 -23.51 -14.79
N LYS A 105 -3.90 -23.68 -13.94
CA LYS A 105 -4.89 -22.63 -13.63
C LYS A 105 -4.30 -21.54 -12.73
N SER A 106 -3.42 -20.71 -13.28
CA SER A 106 -2.76 -19.63 -12.52
C SER A 106 -2.50 -18.39 -13.35
N VAL A 107 -1.73 -17.45 -12.80
CA VAL A 107 -1.29 -16.21 -13.44
C VAL A 107 0.23 -16.10 -13.44
N VAL A 108 0.76 -15.29 -14.36
CA VAL A 108 2.16 -14.86 -14.39
C VAL A 108 2.21 -13.34 -14.39
N ILE A 109 3.26 -12.78 -13.77
CA ILE A 109 3.46 -11.34 -13.67
C ILE A 109 4.64 -10.95 -14.55
N ARG A 110 4.42 -9.99 -15.44
CA ARG A 110 5.47 -9.35 -16.22
C ARG A 110 6.22 -8.33 -15.37
N GLU A 111 7.48 -8.64 -15.06
CA GLU A 111 8.31 -7.85 -14.16
C GLU A 111 8.53 -6.41 -14.65
N ASP A 112 8.69 -6.25 -15.97
CA ASP A 112 8.94 -4.98 -16.64
C ASP A 112 7.78 -3.97 -16.54
N LEU A 113 6.56 -4.47 -16.27
CA LEU A 113 5.36 -3.64 -16.13
C LEU A 113 4.89 -3.50 -14.68
N CYS A 114 5.42 -4.29 -13.75
CA CYS A 114 4.97 -4.29 -12.37
C CYS A 114 5.58 -3.11 -11.60
N MET A 115 4.72 -2.28 -11.00
CA MET A 115 5.09 -1.17 -10.10
C MET A 115 4.83 -1.47 -8.61
N TYR A 116 4.64 -2.74 -8.26
CA TYR A 116 4.50 -3.21 -6.87
C TYR A 116 3.35 -2.60 -6.05
N CYS A 117 2.25 -2.18 -6.70
CA CYS A 117 1.09 -1.58 -6.02
C CYS A 117 0.39 -2.52 -5.02
N GLY A 118 0.51 -3.85 -5.18
CA GLY A 118 -0.14 -4.82 -4.31
C GLY A 118 -1.66 -4.97 -4.49
N ASN A 119 -2.28 -4.25 -5.45
CA ASN A 119 -3.74 -4.32 -5.66
C ASN A 119 -4.23 -5.73 -6.04
N CYS A 120 -3.38 -6.55 -6.65
CA CYS A 120 -3.70 -7.95 -6.96
C CYS A 120 -3.67 -8.90 -5.76
N TYR A 121 -3.19 -8.44 -4.60
CA TYR A 121 -3.19 -9.19 -3.34
C TYR A 121 -4.30 -8.74 -2.37
N THR A 122 -4.88 -7.56 -2.63
CA THR A 122 -6.02 -7.04 -1.85
C THR A 122 -7.27 -7.88 -2.12
#